data_AF-A0A9X1PU62-F1
#
_entry.id   AF-A0A9X1PU62-F1
#
_cell.length_a   1.000
_cell.length_b   1.000
_cell.length_c   1.000
_cell.angle_alpha   90.00
_cell.angle_beta   90.00
_cell.angle_gamma   90.00
#
_symmetry.space_group_name_H-M   'P 1'
#
loop_
_entity.id
_entity.type
_entity.pdbx_description
1 polymer ?
#
loop_
_entity_poly.entity_id
_entity_poly.type
_entity_poly.pdbx_seq_one_letter_code
_entity_poly.pdbx_strand_id
1 'polypeptide(L)'
;MLEVVEYFDELVAQYADVEVLVQAASDLAKAPISYLSPTRRVVRFPVGRPYAAPDDYEMAAFLTRRVDESSYVRCERVSADPDADALILERLARAIGVTAGRDDIRSKPTRSIEWLLQSAARHGDQLLEATTCLRLDPYRRYRAVALLLSEPIPETGAWAVLLTPWGLVRGGIVPERVPVSCGGVGKPAVPGDLAESWKSALFALRVRSDEDVALAEDYGALVELASLLDHSTHAPQDVANIESALRTGWTLPELSLLAEGSSFRAIAAVRNLHHSTVAARMPSLTEAWGYDPREALGRTRLHLAILLFRLTHRRFDGMPSGGWESEAR
;
A
#
# COMPACT_ATOMS: atom_id res chain seq x y z
N MET A 1 0.25 10.62 20.75
CA MET A 1 -1.12 10.42 21.26
C MET A 1 -2.18 11.10 20.40
N LEU A 2 -2.02 12.37 20.00
CA LEU A 2 -2.97 13.07 19.11
C LEU A 2 -3.06 12.42 17.71
N GLU A 3 -1.92 11.98 17.15
CA GLU A 3 -1.85 11.39 15.81
C GLU A 3 -2.67 10.09 15.64
N VAL A 4 -2.75 9.24 16.67
CA VAL A 4 -3.59 8.01 16.62
C VAL A 4 -5.07 8.38 16.54
N VAL A 5 -5.48 9.45 17.22
CA VAL A 5 -6.85 9.94 17.19
C VAL A 5 -7.19 10.48 15.81
N GLU A 6 -6.34 11.36 15.29
CA GLU A 6 -6.51 11.97 13.97
C GLU A 6 -6.55 10.91 12.87
N TYR A 7 -5.68 9.89 12.95
CA TYR A 7 -5.66 8.79 11.99
C TYR A 7 -6.97 8.00 11.93
N PHE A 8 -7.52 7.59 13.08
CA PHE A 8 -8.81 6.89 13.09
C PHE A 8 -9.98 7.81 12.69
N ASP A 9 -9.94 9.09 13.09
CA ASP A 9 -10.96 10.06 12.69
C ASP A 9 -10.95 10.28 11.16
N GLU A 10 -9.76 10.32 10.55
CA GLU A 10 -9.59 10.37 9.08
C GLU A 10 -10.12 9.12 8.38
N LEU A 11 -9.83 7.92 8.90
CA LEU A 11 -10.37 6.67 8.34
C LEU A 11 -11.90 6.63 8.42
N VAL A 12 -12.48 7.08 9.53
CA VAL A 12 -13.94 7.17 9.70
C VAL A 12 -14.55 8.23 8.78
N ALA A 13 -13.88 9.37 8.59
CA ALA A 13 -14.30 10.41 7.65
C ALA A 13 -14.29 9.91 6.20
N GLN A 14 -13.37 8.99 5.88
CA GLN A 14 -13.21 8.37 4.57
C GLN A 14 -14.01 7.08 4.37
N TYR A 15 -14.90 6.75 5.31
CA TYR A 15 -15.76 5.55 5.25
C TYR A 15 -14.97 4.24 5.12
N ALA A 16 -13.84 4.13 5.81
CA ALA A 16 -13.13 2.87 5.95
C ALA A 16 -14.06 1.77 6.50
N ASP A 17 -14.07 0.59 5.88
CA ASP A 17 -14.80 -0.57 6.41
C ASP A 17 -14.08 -1.15 7.65
N VAL A 18 -14.75 -2.05 8.35
CA VAL A 18 -14.26 -2.69 9.56
C VAL A 18 -12.96 -3.44 9.32
N GLU A 19 -12.77 -4.08 8.15
CA GLU A 19 -11.48 -4.69 7.81
C GLU A 19 -10.33 -3.67 7.81
N VAL A 20 -10.54 -2.50 7.19
CA VAL A 20 -9.54 -1.43 7.11
C VAL A 20 -9.20 -0.92 8.51
N LEU A 21 -10.22 -0.72 9.36
CA LEU A 21 -10.03 -0.25 10.73
C LEU A 21 -9.22 -1.26 11.57
N VAL A 22 -9.52 -2.56 11.46
CA VAL A 22 -8.81 -3.61 12.21
C VAL A 22 -7.36 -3.76 11.73
N GLN A 23 -7.09 -3.68 10.41
CA GLN A 23 -5.71 -3.68 9.90
C GLN A 23 -4.93 -2.47 10.41
N ALA A 24 -5.51 -1.26 10.32
CA ALA A 24 -4.90 -0.03 10.80
C ALA A 24 -4.47 -0.14 12.27
N ALA A 25 -5.33 -0.71 13.12
CA ALA A 25 -5.00 -0.98 14.51
C ALA A 25 -3.88 -2.02 14.67
N SER A 26 -3.87 -3.05 13.82
CA SER A 26 -2.84 -4.09 13.82
C SER A 26 -1.46 -3.57 13.47
N ASP A 27 -1.38 -2.68 12.48
CA ASP A 27 -0.14 -2.03 12.07
C ASP A 27 0.39 -1.10 13.17
N LEU A 28 -0.50 -0.29 13.77
CA LEU A 28 -0.15 0.62 14.88
C LEU A 28 0.34 -0.13 16.12
N ALA A 29 -0.36 -1.20 16.52
CA ALA A 29 -0.03 -2.01 17.68
C ALA A 29 1.16 -2.95 17.43
N LYS A 30 1.62 -3.07 16.17
CA LYS A 30 2.56 -4.09 15.67
C LYS A 30 2.19 -5.48 16.19
N ALA A 31 0.88 -5.77 16.24
CA ALA A 31 0.31 -6.93 16.89
C ALA A 31 -0.96 -7.40 16.16
N PRO A 32 -1.28 -8.71 16.16
CA PRO A 32 -2.52 -9.17 15.56
C PRO A 32 -3.73 -8.59 16.32
N ILE A 33 -4.65 -7.95 15.60
CA ILE A 33 -5.92 -7.45 16.14
C ILE A 33 -7.07 -8.25 15.53
N SER A 34 -8.05 -8.57 16.37
CA SER A 34 -9.29 -9.26 15.97
C SER A 34 -10.51 -8.42 16.34
N TYR A 35 -11.49 -8.37 15.44
CA TYR A 35 -12.85 -7.91 15.72
C TYR A 35 -13.79 -9.12 15.76
N LEU A 36 -14.48 -9.26 16.88
CA LEU A 36 -15.35 -10.38 17.19
C LEU A 36 -16.77 -9.85 17.32
N SER A 37 -17.66 -10.34 16.46
CA SER A 37 -19.07 -9.98 16.42
C SER A 37 -19.92 -11.25 16.28
N PRO A 38 -21.09 -11.36 16.93
CA PRO A 38 -21.97 -12.52 16.78
C PRO A 38 -22.69 -12.54 15.43
N THR A 39 -22.86 -11.37 14.80
CA THR A 39 -23.63 -11.19 13.57
C THR A 39 -22.75 -11.01 12.34
N ARG A 40 -21.48 -10.62 12.51
CA ARG A 40 -20.49 -10.48 11.42
C ARG A 40 -19.42 -11.56 11.51
N ARG A 41 -18.81 -11.88 10.36
CA ARG A 41 -17.63 -12.75 10.28
C ARG A 41 -16.50 -12.16 11.15
N VAL A 42 -15.79 -13.01 11.89
CA VAL A 42 -14.58 -12.60 12.62
C VAL A 42 -13.57 -12.03 11.63
N VAL A 43 -13.22 -10.76 11.83
CA VAL A 43 -12.20 -10.06 11.04
C VAL A 43 -10.91 -10.09 11.83
N ARG A 44 -9.84 -10.60 11.23
CA ARG A 44 -8.56 -10.84 11.90
C ARG A 44 -7.42 -10.57 10.93
N PHE A 45 -6.47 -9.75 11.36
CA PHE A 45 -5.28 -9.45 10.58
C PHE A 45 -4.00 -9.93 11.28
N PRO A 46 -3.22 -10.84 10.67
CA PRO A 46 -1.94 -11.27 11.20
C PRO A 46 -0.82 -10.30 10.82
N VAL A 47 0.11 -10.04 11.75
CA VAL A 47 1.35 -9.32 11.45
C VAL A 47 2.44 -10.31 11.03
N GLY A 48 2.81 -10.29 9.75
CA GLY A 48 4.10 -10.78 9.24
C GLY A 48 4.47 -12.28 9.40
N ARG A 49 3.63 -13.13 10.00
CA ARG A 49 3.88 -14.59 10.11
C ARG A 49 2.58 -15.41 10.02
N PRO A 50 2.65 -16.69 9.61
CA PRO A 50 1.55 -17.63 9.78
C PRO A 50 1.19 -17.72 11.27
N TYR A 51 -0.08 -17.50 11.56
CA TYR A 51 -0.63 -17.53 12.90
C TYR A 51 -0.60 -18.95 13.48
N ALA A 52 0.03 -19.13 14.64
CA ALA A 52 -0.23 -20.26 15.52
C ALA A 52 -1.33 -19.85 16.51
N ALA A 53 -2.36 -20.68 16.69
CA ALA A 53 -3.36 -20.43 17.70
C ALA A 53 -2.69 -20.40 19.09
N PRO A 54 -2.86 -19.33 19.90
CA PRO A 54 -2.34 -19.25 21.25
C PRO A 54 -3.11 -20.23 22.14
N ASP A 55 -2.43 -20.73 23.18
CA ASP A 55 -3.06 -21.59 24.18
C ASP A 55 -4.11 -20.79 24.99
N ASP A 56 -5.13 -21.47 25.53
CA ASP A 56 -6.27 -20.85 26.23
C ASP A 56 -5.87 -19.88 27.36
N TYR A 57 -4.73 -20.13 28.01
CA TYR A 57 -4.18 -19.28 29.08
C TYR A 57 -3.64 -17.94 28.57
N GLU A 58 -3.00 -17.94 27.40
CA GLU A 58 -2.52 -16.71 26.76
C GLU A 58 -3.69 -15.86 26.24
N MET A 59 -4.77 -16.52 25.84
CA MET A 59 -5.98 -15.87 25.34
C MET A 59 -6.70 -15.01 26.39
N ALA A 60 -6.53 -15.32 27.68
CA ALA A 60 -7.09 -14.56 28.80
C ALA A 60 -6.28 -13.29 29.16
N ALA A 61 -5.01 -13.21 28.74
CA ALA A 61 -4.13 -12.07 29.01
C ALA A 61 -4.21 -10.96 27.94
N PHE A 62 -5.00 -11.18 26.89
CA PHE A 62 -5.15 -10.26 25.78
C PHE A 62 -6.00 -9.05 26.13
N LEU A 63 -5.51 -7.87 25.75
CA LEU A 63 -6.23 -6.63 25.94
C LEU A 63 -7.48 -6.61 25.05
N THR A 64 -8.62 -6.32 25.64
CA THR A 64 -9.91 -6.27 24.93
C THR A 64 -10.60 -4.94 25.16
N ARG A 65 -11.33 -4.48 24.13
CA ARG A 65 -12.21 -3.31 24.23
C ARG A 65 -13.55 -3.63 23.58
N ARG A 66 -14.64 -3.32 24.27
CA ARG A 66 -16.00 -3.49 23.73
C ARG A 66 -16.29 -2.43 22.67
N VAL A 67 -16.95 -2.84 21.61
CA VAL A 67 -17.48 -1.97 20.55
C VAL A 67 -18.96 -1.70 20.82
N ASP A 68 -19.73 -2.75 21.12
CA ASP A 68 -21.13 -2.68 21.53
C ASP A 68 -21.45 -3.74 22.62
N GLU A 69 -22.74 -4.02 22.85
CA GLU A 69 -23.18 -5.01 23.85
C GLU A 69 -22.66 -6.43 23.57
N SER A 70 -22.44 -6.76 22.30
CA SER A 70 -22.18 -8.11 21.82
C SER A 70 -20.88 -8.26 21.03
N SER A 71 -20.25 -7.16 20.62
CA SER A 71 -19.01 -7.15 19.84
C SER A 71 -17.84 -6.46 20.55
N TYR A 72 -16.62 -6.96 20.29
CA TYR A 72 -15.40 -6.48 20.91
C TYR A 72 -14.20 -6.61 19.97
N VAL A 73 -13.20 -5.77 20.21
CA VAL A 73 -11.88 -5.85 19.59
C VAL A 73 -10.86 -6.38 20.60
N ARG A 74 -9.85 -7.09 20.10
CA ARG A 74 -8.85 -7.77 20.91
C ARG A 74 -7.46 -7.62 20.31
N CYS A 75 -6.48 -7.27 21.13
CA CYS A 75 -5.06 -7.37 20.79
C CYS A 75 -4.51 -8.73 21.21
N GLU A 76 -4.14 -9.56 20.26
CA GLU A 76 -3.70 -10.95 20.48
C GLU A 76 -2.20 -11.04 20.77
N ARG A 77 -1.76 -10.23 21.73
CA ARG A 77 -0.41 -10.20 22.26
C ARG A 77 -0.44 -9.73 23.71
N VAL A 78 0.48 -10.24 24.53
CA VAL A 78 0.77 -9.67 25.86
C VAL A 78 1.55 -8.36 25.68
N SER A 79 0.95 -7.24 26.08
CA SER A 79 1.50 -5.92 25.74
C SER A 79 2.79 -5.59 26.49
N ALA A 80 3.75 -4.99 25.78
CA ALA A 80 4.95 -4.36 26.35
C ALA A 80 4.71 -2.87 26.69
N ASP A 81 3.68 -2.26 26.10
CA ASP A 81 3.18 -0.90 26.37
C ASP A 81 1.62 -0.95 26.39
N PRO A 82 1.04 -1.33 27.54
CA PRO A 82 -0.41 -1.55 27.66
C PRO A 82 -1.25 -0.30 27.43
N ASP A 83 -0.70 0.89 27.74
CA ASP A 83 -1.42 2.16 27.63
C ASP A 83 -1.58 2.60 26.16
N ALA A 84 -0.52 2.45 25.36
CA ALA A 84 -0.58 2.68 23.92
C ALA A 84 -1.58 1.73 23.24
N ASP A 85 -1.52 0.43 23.55
CA ASP A 85 -2.43 -0.57 23.00
C ASP A 85 -3.89 -0.32 23.44
N ALA A 86 -4.11 0.12 24.70
CA ALA A 86 -5.43 0.45 25.21
C ALA A 86 -6.07 1.64 24.49
N LEU A 87 -5.26 2.65 24.12
CA LEU A 87 -5.69 3.80 23.34
C LEU A 87 -6.05 3.39 21.90
N ILE A 88 -5.20 2.59 21.24
CA ILE A 88 -5.46 2.08 19.89
C ILE A 88 -6.78 1.29 19.86
N LEU A 89 -6.98 0.38 20.82
CA LEU A 89 -8.22 -0.39 20.92
C LEU A 89 -9.44 0.47 21.27
N GLU A 90 -9.29 1.53 22.07
CA GLU A 90 -10.37 2.50 22.32
C GLU A 90 -10.79 3.22 21.04
N ARG A 91 -9.82 3.71 20.27
CA ARG A 91 -10.08 4.44 19.02
C ARG A 91 -10.66 3.53 17.95
N LEU A 92 -10.11 2.33 17.80
CA LEU A 92 -10.67 1.29 16.94
C LEU A 92 -12.13 0.98 17.30
N ALA A 93 -12.43 0.75 18.58
CA ALA A 93 -13.77 0.39 19.01
C ALA A 93 -14.79 1.50 18.71
N ARG A 94 -14.43 2.76 18.93
CA ARG A 94 -15.27 3.90 18.57
C ARG A 94 -15.47 4.02 17.05
N ALA A 95 -14.40 3.86 16.27
CA ALA A 95 -14.46 3.92 14.81
C ALA A 95 -15.37 2.83 14.23
N ILE A 96 -15.28 1.60 14.74
CA ILE A 96 -16.18 0.51 14.35
C ILE A 96 -17.63 0.84 14.75
N GLY A 97 -17.86 1.35 15.96
CA GLY A 97 -19.21 1.74 16.41
C GLY A 97 -19.86 2.80 15.50
N VAL A 98 -19.10 3.78 15.04
CA VAL A 98 -19.56 4.80 14.08
C VAL A 98 -19.85 4.18 12.70
N THR A 99 -19.03 3.23 12.28
CA THR A 99 -19.14 2.59 10.95
C THR A 99 -20.31 1.60 10.89
N ALA A 100 -20.46 0.75 11.91
CA ALA A 100 -21.55 -0.22 12.03
C ALA A 100 -22.93 0.45 12.14
N GLY A 101 -23.02 1.65 12.71
CA GLY A 101 -24.26 2.45 12.74
C GLY A 101 -24.65 3.09 11.40
N ARG A 102 -23.77 3.08 10.39
CA ARG A 102 -23.95 3.71 9.06
C ARG A 102 -24.28 2.72 7.93
N ASP A 103 -24.49 1.46 8.28
CA ASP A 103 -24.49 0.29 7.39
C ASP A 103 -25.50 0.30 6.23
N ASP A 104 -26.50 1.19 6.22
CA ASP A 104 -27.65 1.03 5.31
C ASP A 104 -27.66 1.97 4.07
N ILE A 105 -26.93 3.10 4.07
CA ILE A 105 -27.07 4.11 3.00
C ILE A 105 -25.73 4.47 2.32
N ARG A 106 -24.59 4.43 3.03
CA ARG A 106 -23.27 4.83 2.49
C ARG A 106 -22.26 3.68 2.33
N SER A 107 -22.57 2.49 2.85
CA SER A 107 -21.77 1.26 2.69
C SER A 107 -21.81 0.72 1.25
N LYS A 108 -22.92 0.93 0.53
CA LYS A 108 -23.16 0.33 -0.79
C LYS A 108 -22.20 0.85 -1.88
N PRO A 109 -21.91 2.17 -2.02
CA PRO A 109 -20.90 2.65 -2.95
C PRO A 109 -19.49 2.15 -2.62
N THR A 110 -19.07 2.19 -1.35
CA THR A 110 -17.75 1.69 -0.92
C THR A 110 -17.58 0.22 -1.25
N ARG A 111 -18.57 -0.63 -0.89
CA ARG A 111 -18.58 -2.06 -1.23
C ARG A 111 -18.58 -2.30 -2.74
N SER A 112 -19.26 -1.46 -3.51
CA SER A 112 -19.26 -1.55 -4.98
C SER A 112 -17.88 -1.24 -5.56
N ILE A 113 -17.16 -0.26 -5.01
CA ILE A 113 -15.78 0.08 -5.41
C ILE A 113 -14.83 -1.06 -5.05
N GLU A 114 -14.89 -1.54 -3.81
CA GLU A 114 -14.08 -2.67 -3.35
C GLU A 114 -14.29 -3.90 -4.23
N TRP A 115 -15.56 -4.23 -4.52
CA TRP A 115 -15.87 -5.33 -5.44
C TRP A 115 -15.22 -5.10 -6.80
N LEU A 116 -15.48 -3.95 -7.45
CA LEU A 116 -15.02 -3.66 -8.81
C LEU A 116 -13.50 -3.63 -8.95
N LEU A 117 -12.79 -3.24 -7.89
CA LEU A 117 -11.33 -3.13 -7.89
C LEU A 117 -10.63 -4.41 -7.40
N GLN A 118 -11.17 -5.12 -6.41
CA GLN A 118 -10.48 -6.24 -5.77
C GLN A 118 -10.97 -7.62 -6.19
N SER A 119 -12.20 -7.73 -6.71
CA SER A 119 -12.75 -9.02 -7.14
C SER A 119 -12.28 -9.34 -8.55
N ALA A 120 -11.50 -10.41 -8.72
CA ALA A 120 -11.28 -11.03 -10.03
C ALA A 120 -12.63 -11.60 -10.49
N ALA A 121 -13.38 -10.82 -11.27
CA ALA A 121 -14.80 -11.04 -11.54
C ALA A 121 -15.15 -12.51 -11.85
N ARG A 122 -15.96 -13.13 -10.97
CA ARG A 122 -16.52 -14.48 -11.21
C ARG A 122 -18.05 -14.56 -11.18
N HIS A 123 -18.74 -13.47 -10.84
CA HIS A 123 -20.19 -13.46 -10.68
C HIS A 123 -20.82 -12.21 -11.33
N GLY A 124 -21.62 -12.42 -12.39
CA GLY A 124 -22.15 -11.35 -13.22
C GLY A 124 -23.17 -10.44 -12.53
N ASP A 125 -23.98 -10.96 -11.60
CA ASP A 125 -25.04 -10.20 -10.95
C ASP A 125 -24.48 -9.11 -10.01
N GLN A 126 -23.46 -9.43 -9.23
CA GLN A 126 -22.80 -8.47 -8.34
C GLN A 126 -22.03 -7.40 -9.13
N LEU A 127 -21.43 -7.78 -10.27
CA LEU A 127 -20.78 -6.82 -11.16
C LEU A 127 -21.80 -5.80 -11.69
N LEU A 128 -22.96 -6.26 -12.14
CA LEU A 128 -24.04 -5.39 -12.62
C LEU A 128 -24.58 -4.50 -11.51
N GLU A 129 -24.78 -5.03 -10.30
CA GLU A 129 -25.23 -4.27 -9.15
C GLU A 129 -24.22 -3.17 -8.76
N ALA A 130 -22.94 -3.50 -8.69
CA ALA A 130 -21.88 -2.55 -8.35
C ALA A 130 -21.74 -1.44 -9.41
N THR A 131 -21.75 -1.83 -10.70
CA THR A 131 -21.72 -0.90 -11.84
C THR A 131 -22.90 0.06 -11.80
N THR A 132 -24.10 -0.46 -11.53
CA THR A 132 -25.33 0.35 -11.41
C THR A 132 -25.29 1.26 -10.19
N CYS A 133 -24.82 0.75 -9.04
CA CYS A 133 -24.71 1.53 -7.80
C CYS A 133 -23.78 2.75 -7.98
N LEU A 134 -22.68 2.58 -8.72
CA LEU A 134 -21.75 3.66 -9.03
C LEU A 134 -22.12 4.46 -10.29
N ARG A 135 -23.23 4.11 -10.95
CA ARG A 135 -23.71 4.75 -12.19
C ARG A 135 -22.66 4.76 -13.30
N LEU A 136 -21.88 3.68 -13.41
CA LEU A 136 -20.91 3.52 -14.48
C LEU A 136 -21.62 3.06 -15.76
N ASP A 137 -21.16 3.58 -16.89
CA ASP A 137 -21.61 3.14 -18.22
C ASP A 137 -20.82 1.87 -18.60
N PRO A 138 -21.47 0.72 -18.84
CA PRO A 138 -20.79 -0.55 -19.09
C PRO A 138 -19.93 -0.56 -20.36
N TYR A 139 -20.14 0.39 -21.28
CA TYR A 139 -19.41 0.49 -22.54
C TYR A 139 -18.34 1.60 -22.54
N ARG A 140 -18.29 2.43 -21.50
CA ARG A 140 -17.24 3.44 -21.36
C ARG A 140 -16.03 2.85 -20.64
N ARG A 141 -14.88 3.43 -20.95
CA ARG A 141 -13.63 3.11 -20.27
C ARG A 141 -13.41 4.03 -19.09
N TYR A 142 -12.90 3.43 -18.04
CA TYR A 142 -12.52 4.02 -16.77
C TYR A 142 -11.08 3.62 -16.46
N ARG A 143 -10.48 4.28 -15.48
CA ARG A 143 -9.18 3.92 -14.92
C ARG A 143 -9.34 3.73 -13.42
N ALA A 144 -8.76 2.65 -12.92
CA ALA A 144 -8.52 2.51 -11.50
C ALA A 144 -7.35 3.43 -11.10
N VAL A 145 -7.44 4.06 -9.94
CA VAL A 145 -6.42 4.97 -9.42
C VAL A 145 -6.09 4.57 -7.99
N ALA A 146 -4.80 4.34 -7.71
CA ALA A 146 -4.31 4.05 -6.38
C ALA A 146 -3.55 5.28 -5.84
N LEU A 147 -4.00 5.81 -4.70
CA LEU A 147 -3.35 6.92 -4.00
C LEU A 147 -2.88 6.49 -2.61
N LEU A 148 -1.85 7.15 -2.09
CA LEU A 148 -1.54 7.10 -0.67
C LEU A 148 -2.63 7.80 0.15
N LEU A 149 -2.78 7.45 1.43
CA LEU A 149 -3.74 8.12 2.33
C LEU A 149 -3.40 9.60 2.59
N SER A 150 -2.17 10.03 2.32
CA SER A 150 -1.77 11.44 2.41
C SER A 150 -2.16 12.27 1.18
N GLU A 151 -2.45 11.63 0.04
CA GLU A 151 -2.64 12.32 -1.24
C GLU A 151 -4.06 12.85 -1.43
N PRO A 152 -4.25 14.08 -1.93
CA PRO A 152 -5.57 14.66 -2.08
C PRO A 152 -6.43 13.84 -3.04
N ILE A 153 -7.69 13.63 -2.66
CA ILE A 153 -8.67 12.92 -3.49
C ILE A 153 -9.12 13.85 -4.62
N PRO A 154 -9.03 13.43 -5.90
CA PRO A 154 -9.61 14.15 -7.02
C PRO A 154 -11.13 14.36 -6.86
N GLU A 155 -11.63 15.53 -7.29
CA GLU A 155 -13.06 15.87 -7.22
C GLU A 155 -13.95 14.92 -8.04
N THR A 156 -13.39 14.31 -9.08
CA THR A 156 -14.09 13.39 -9.96
C THR A 156 -13.75 11.95 -9.62
N GLY A 157 -14.76 11.08 -9.70
CA GLY A 157 -14.62 9.64 -9.51
C GLY A 157 -15.31 9.12 -8.26
N ALA A 158 -15.30 7.81 -8.12
CA ALA A 158 -15.77 7.11 -6.93
C ALA A 158 -14.56 6.60 -6.15
N TRP A 159 -14.49 6.91 -4.85
CA TRP A 159 -13.30 6.67 -4.02
C TRP A 159 -13.65 5.89 -2.75
N ALA A 160 -12.76 4.99 -2.36
CA ALA A 160 -12.84 4.21 -1.12
C ALA A 160 -11.44 3.98 -0.55
N VAL A 161 -11.33 3.77 0.76
CA VAL A 161 -10.10 3.24 1.37
C VAL A 161 -10.12 1.73 1.22
N LEU A 162 -9.04 1.19 0.66
CA LEU A 162 -8.90 -0.22 0.32
C LEU A 162 -7.70 -0.83 1.03
N LEU A 163 -7.92 -2.03 1.56
CA LEU A 163 -6.85 -2.87 2.09
C LEU A 163 -6.17 -3.64 0.96
N THR A 164 -4.84 -3.62 0.94
CA THR A 164 -4.03 -4.40 0.00
C THR A 164 -2.96 -5.20 0.74
N PRO A 165 -2.34 -6.21 0.12
CA PRO A 165 -1.18 -6.91 0.71
C PRO A 165 0.00 -6.00 1.07
N TRP A 166 0.03 -4.77 0.56
CA TRP A 166 1.09 -3.80 0.80
C TRP A 166 0.69 -2.68 1.77
N GLY A 167 -0.52 -2.70 2.33
CA GLY A 167 -1.01 -1.65 3.23
C GLY A 167 -2.29 -0.96 2.70
N LEU A 168 -2.64 0.15 3.32
CA LEU A 168 -3.85 0.91 3.02
C LEU A 168 -3.61 1.93 1.92
N VAL A 169 -4.54 1.99 0.97
CA VAL A 169 -4.51 2.96 -0.13
C VAL A 169 -5.90 3.52 -0.36
N ARG A 170 -6.00 4.67 -1.01
CA ARG A 170 -7.26 5.11 -1.60
C ARG A 170 -7.39 4.51 -3.00
N GLY A 171 -8.44 3.76 -3.22
CA GLY A 171 -8.83 3.24 -4.53
C GLY A 171 -9.90 4.12 -5.16
N GLY A 172 -9.65 4.56 -6.39
CA GLY A 172 -10.55 5.40 -7.18
C GLY A 172 -10.95 4.75 -8.49
N ILE A 173 -12.16 5.02 -8.95
CA ILE A 173 -12.61 4.76 -10.31
C ILE A 173 -12.92 6.09 -10.97
N VAL A 174 -12.15 6.46 -11.98
CA VAL A 174 -12.29 7.72 -12.72
C VAL A 174 -12.57 7.45 -14.21
N PRO A 175 -13.34 8.28 -14.92
CA PRO A 175 -13.46 8.18 -16.38
C PRO A 175 -12.09 8.30 -17.06
N GLU A 176 -11.84 7.55 -18.14
CA GLU A 176 -10.52 7.46 -18.79
C GLU A 176 -9.87 8.82 -19.13
N ARG A 177 -10.69 9.81 -19.50
CA ARG A 177 -10.24 11.13 -19.96
C ARG A 177 -10.02 12.15 -18.84
N VAL A 178 -10.29 11.78 -17.59
CA VAL A 178 -10.09 12.66 -16.44
C VAL A 178 -8.61 12.59 -16.03
N PRO A 179 -7.90 13.72 -16.01
CA PRO A 179 -6.50 13.73 -15.57
C PRO A 179 -6.40 13.48 -14.07
N VAL A 180 -5.34 12.79 -13.67
CA VAL A 180 -4.98 12.51 -12.28
C VAL A 180 -3.63 13.18 -12.01
N SER A 181 -3.51 13.90 -10.90
CA SER A 181 -2.32 14.71 -10.58
C SER A 181 -1.24 13.95 -9.82
N CYS A 182 -1.56 12.83 -9.18
CA CYS A 182 -0.65 12.02 -8.37
C CYS A 182 -1.14 10.56 -8.29
N GLY A 183 -0.31 9.66 -7.77
CA GLY A 183 -0.70 8.26 -7.59
C GLY A 183 -0.36 7.33 -8.74
N GLY A 184 -0.71 6.06 -8.58
CA GLY A 184 -0.62 5.04 -9.62
C GLY A 184 -1.93 4.97 -10.41
N VAL A 185 -1.85 5.11 -11.72
CA VAL A 185 -3.02 5.07 -12.61
C VAL A 185 -2.99 3.81 -13.45
N GLY A 186 -4.07 3.03 -13.36
CA GLY A 186 -4.22 1.79 -14.09
C GLY A 186 -4.47 1.97 -15.59
N LYS A 187 -4.33 0.86 -16.33
CA LYS A 187 -4.70 0.77 -17.75
C LYS A 187 -6.21 1.05 -17.92
N PRO A 188 -6.65 1.67 -19.04
CA PRO A 188 -8.08 1.86 -19.32
C PRO A 188 -8.82 0.53 -19.39
N ALA A 189 -9.97 0.45 -18.72
CA ALA A 189 -10.79 -0.76 -18.64
C ALA A 189 -12.28 -0.40 -18.67
N VAL A 190 -13.11 -1.28 -19.21
CA VAL A 190 -14.56 -1.25 -18.97
C VAL A 190 -14.84 -1.73 -17.54
N PRO A 191 -16.03 -1.47 -16.95
CA PRO A 191 -16.32 -1.84 -15.56
C PRO A 191 -16.03 -3.30 -15.20
N GLY A 192 -16.21 -4.24 -16.14
CA GLY A 192 -15.92 -5.67 -15.92
C GLY A 192 -14.44 -6.01 -15.73
N ASP A 193 -13.52 -5.17 -16.22
CA ASP A 193 -12.07 -5.39 -16.18
C ASP A 193 -11.35 -4.44 -15.20
N LEU A 194 -12.12 -3.73 -14.36
CA LEU A 194 -11.56 -2.76 -13.40
C LEU A 194 -10.61 -3.39 -12.39
N ALA A 195 -10.75 -4.68 -12.09
CA ALA A 195 -9.82 -5.39 -11.22
C ALA A 195 -8.40 -5.53 -11.84
N GLU A 196 -8.29 -5.68 -13.16
CA GLU A 196 -6.99 -5.69 -13.84
C GLU A 196 -6.41 -4.27 -13.93
N SER A 197 -7.28 -3.27 -14.17
CA SER A 197 -6.89 -1.86 -14.06
C SER A 197 -6.33 -1.57 -12.67
N TRP A 198 -6.98 -2.05 -11.60
CA TRP A 198 -6.56 -1.88 -10.22
C TRP A 198 -5.19 -2.50 -9.91
N LYS A 199 -4.94 -3.74 -10.33
CA LYS A 199 -3.62 -4.38 -10.18
C LYS A 199 -2.53 -3.55 -10.84
N SER A 200 -2.79 -3.04 -12.05
CA SER A 200 -1.85 -2.18 -12.77
C SER A 200 -1.64 -0.81 -12.10
N ALA A 201 -2.69 -0.25 -11.48
CA ALA A 201 -2.61 0.98 -10.69
C ALA A 201 -1.75 0.79 -9.43
N LEU A 202 -1.94 -0.32 -8.70
CA LEU A 202 -1.11 -0.67 -7.54
C LEU A 202 0.34 -0.89 -7.91
N PHE A 203 0.60 -1.56 -9.04
CA PHE A 203 1.95 -1.67 -9.58
C PHE A 203 2.56 -0.28 -9.82
N ALA A 204 1.86 0.60 -10.54
CA ALA A 204 2.35 1.95 -10.85
C ALA A 204 2.62 2.76 -9.57
N LEU A 205 1.73 2.67 -8.59
CA LEU A 205 1.91 3.29 -7.28
C LEU A 205 3.13 2.73 -6.53
N ARG A 206 3.43 1.43 -6.69
CA ARG A 206 4.61 0.80 -6.07
C ARG A 206 5.91 1.25 -6.72
N VAL A 207 5.93 1.42 -8.04
CA VAL A 207 7.17 1.69 -8.79
C VAL A 207 7.47 3.17 -9.02
N ARG A 208 6.56 4.09 -8.68
CA ARG A 208 6.80 5.54 -8.84
C ARG A 208 8.03 6.01 -8.05
N SER A 209 8.74 7.00 -8.58
CA SER A 209 9.94 7.58 -7.93
C SER A 209 9.59 8.63 -6.89
N ASP A 210 8.62 9.50 -7.19
CA ASP A 210 8.29 10.71 -6.42
C ASP A 210 6.77 10.77 -6.12
N GLU A 211 6.27 11.96 -5.76
CA GLU A 211 4.84 12.24 -5.53
C GLU A 211 4.04 12.48 -6.84
N ASP A 212 4.68 12.29 -7.99
CA ASP A 212 4.06 12.46 -9.30
C ASP A 212 3.16 11.27 -9.69
N VAL A 213 2.39 11.48 -10.75
CA VAL A 213 1.56 10.44 -11.36
C VAL A 213 2.41 9.41 -12.10
N ALA A 214 2.14 8.12 -11.87
CA ALA A 214 2.72 7.02 -12.63
C ALA A 214 1.61 6.31 -13.42
N LEU A 215 1.73 6.28 -14.76
CA LEU A 215 0.78 5.58 -15.62
C LEU A 215 1.27 4.14 -15.85
N ALA A 216 0.43 3.16 -15.56
CA ALA A 216 0.77 1.75 -15.77
C ALA A 216 1.09 1.41 -17.24
N GLU A 217 0.56 2.20 -18.17
CA GLU A 217 0.79 2.04 -19.62
C GLU A 217 2.24 2.30 -20.01
N ASP A 218 2.96 3.16 -19.28
CA ASP A 218 4.37 3.48 -19.53
C ASP A 218 5.30 2.29 -19.24
N TYR A 219 4.83 1.31 -18.47
CA TYR A 219 5.60 0.14 -18.06
C TYR A 219 5.31 -1.11 -18.90
N GLY A 220 4.25 -1.09 -19.72
CA GLY A 220 3.91 -2.16 -20.65
C GLY A 220 3.92 -3.57 -20.03
N ALA A 221 4.80 -4.45 -20.53
CA ALA A 221 4.91 -5.84 -20.09
C ALA A 221 5.45 -6.01 -18.65
N LEU A 222 6.07 -4.97 -18.07
CA LEU A 222 6.58 -5.02 -16.70
C LEU A 222 5.46 -5.17 -15.67
N VAL A 223 4.26 -4.66 -15.98
CA VAL A 223 3.06 -4.83 -15.14
C VAL A 223 2.71 -6.32 -15.00
N GLU A 224 2.79 -7.07 -16.10
CA GLU A 224 2.45 -8.51 -16.11
C GLU A 224 3.53 -9.32 -15.38
N LEU A 225 4.80 -8.97 -15.56
CA LEU A 225 5.92 -9.61 -14.87
C LEU A 225 5.89 -9.39 -13.36
N ALA A 226 5.48 -8.20 -12.91
CA ALA A 226 5.35 -7.91 -11.49
C ALA A 226 4.31 -8.80 -10.80
N SER A 227 3.21 -9.10 -11.48
CA SER A 227 2.18 -10.01 -10.94
C SER A 227 2.72 -11.41 -10.67
N LEU A 228 3.69 -11.89 -11.45
CA LEU A 228 4.36 -13.18 -11.21
C LEU A 228 5.31 -13.12 -9.99
N LEU A 229 5.95 -11.97 -9.78
CA LEU A 229 6.90 -11.76 -8.68
C LEU A 229 6.23 -11.67 -7.31
N ASP A 230 5.01 -11.15 -7.24
CA ASP A 230 4.25 -11.08 -5.98
C ASP A 230 3.96 -12.49 -5.39
N HIS A 231 4.12 -13.55 -6.19
CA HIS A 231 3.98 -14.94 -5.78
C HIS A 231 5.34 -15.64 -5.53
N SER A 232 6.47 -14.94 -5.73
CA SER A 232 7.81 -15.47 -5.50
C SER A 232 8.17 -15.41 -4.02
N THR A 233 8.82 -16.48 -3.52
CA THR A 233 9.32 -16.57 -2.13
C THR A 233 10.75 -16.08 -1.97
N HIS A 234 11.47 -15.82 -3.07
CA HIS A 234 12.87 -15.42 -3.05
C HIS A 234 13.06 -14.09 -3.76
N ALA A 235 13.71 -13.14 -3.09
CA ALA A 235 14.11 -11.88 -3.70
C ALA A 235 15.22 -12.13 -4.74
N PRO A 236 15.13 -11.55 -5.95
CA PRO A 236 16.19 -11.64 -6.94
C PRO A 236 17.51 -11.06 -6.43
N GLN A 237 18.65 -11.61 -6.86
CA GLN A 237 19.99 -11.10 -6.51
C GLN A 237 20.16 -9.61 -6.83
N ASP A 238 19.51 -9.13 -7.90
CA ASP A 238 19.55 -7.72 -8.27
C ASP A 238 18.94 -6.78 -7.21
N VAL A 239 17.98 -7.26 -6.40
CA VAL A 239 17.45 -6.48 -5.25
C VAL A 239 18.51 -6.34 -4.16
N ALA A 240 19.22 -7.43 -3.84
CA ALA A 240 20.32 -7.41 -2.87
C ALA A 240 21.47 -6.50 -3.33
N ASN A 241 21.70 -6.42 -4.64
CA ASN A 241 22.68 -5.51 -5.24
C ASN A 241 22.32 -4.04 -5.00
N ILE A 242 21.04 -3.67 -5.13
CA ILE A 242 20.54 -2.32 -4.79
C ILE A 242 20.73 -2.05 -3.30
N GLU A 243 20.29 -2.94 -2.42
CA GLU A 243 20.46 -2.78 -0.97
C GLU A 243 21.93 -2.59 -0.58
N SER A 244 22.82 -3.35 -1.20
CA SER A 244 24.27 -3.22 -0.99
C SER A 244 24.78 -1.85 -1.41
N ALA A 245 24.38 -1.36 -2.59
CA ALA A 245 24.75 -0.03 -3.05
C ALA A 245 24.26 1.06 -2.09
N LEU A 246 23.01 0.96 -1.61
CA LEU A 246 22.45 1.90 -0.63
C LEU A 246 23.27 1.93 0.68
N ARG A 247 23.69 0.77 1.19
CA ARG A 247 24.57 0.69 2.39
C ARG A 247 25.93 1.35 2.18
N THR A 248 26.44 1.38 0.95
CA THR A 248 27.69 2.09 0.58
C THR A 248 27.48 3.58 0.25
N GLY A 249 26.28 4.11 0.53
CA GLY A 249 25.96 5.52 0.41
C GLY A 249 25.53 5.97 -0.99
N TRP A 250 25.23 5.05 -1.90
CA TRP A 250 24.47 5.40 -3.11
C TRP A 250 23.01 5.67 -2.73
N THR A 251 22.32 6.46 -3.55
CA THR A 251 20.90 6.75 -3.38
C THR A 251 20.11 6.25 -4.59
N LEU A 252 18.82 5.95 -4.41
CA LEU A 252 17.96 5.53 -5.53
C LEU A 252 17.93 6.56 -6.67
N PRO A 253 17.89 7.89 -6.44
CA PRO A 253 17.97 8.87 -7.53
C PRO A 253 19.30 8.80 -8.30
N GLU A 254 20.44 8.65 -7.62
CA GLU A 254 21.74 8.48 -8.30
C GLU A 254 21.78 7.22 -9.17
N LEU A 255 21.23 6.11 -8.67
CA LEU A 255 21.14 4.85 -9.42
C LEU A 255 20.16 4.94 -10.59
N SER A 256 19.05 5.68 -10.44
CA SER A 256 18.08 5.89 -11.51
C SER A 256 18.71 6.68 -12.67
N LEU A 257 19.42 7.77 -12.35
CA LEU A 257 20.18 8.54 -13.35
C LEU A 257 21.27 7.70 -14.04
N LEU A 258 21.93 6.79 -13.32
CA LEU A 258 22.90 5.87 -13.90
C LEU A 258 22.21 4.90 -14.88
N ALA A 259 21.04 4.38 -14.52
CA ALA A 259 20.24 3.50 -15.36
C ALA A 259 19.76 4.19 -16.64
N GLU A 260 19.45 5.49 -16.56
CA GLU A 260 19.11 6.35 -17.71
C GLU A 260 20.33 6.66 -18.61
N GLY A 261 21.55 6.37 -18.16
CA GLY A 261 22.79 6.69 -18.87
C GLY A 261 23.21 8.15 -18.73
N SER A 262 22.80 8.82 -17.65
CA SER A 262 23.19 10.19 -17.35
C SER A 262 24.70 10.34 -17.10
N SER A 263 25.22 11.54 -17.34
CA SER A 263 26.63 11.84 -17.06
C SER A 263 26.94 11.84 -15.55
N PHE A 264 28.20 11.58 -15.18
CA PHE A 264 28.64 11.71 -13.78
C PHE A 264 28.45 13.12 -13.20
N ARG A 265 28.42 14.17 -14.04
CA ARG A 265 28.10 15.53 -13.58
C ARG A 265 26.64 15.63 -13.14
N ALA A 266 25.72 15.07 -13.93
CA ALA A 266 24.30 15.05 -13.60
C ALA A 266 24.04 14.22 -12.33
N ILE A 267 24.69 13.06 -12.21
CA ILE A 267 24.59 12.20 -11.01
C ILE A 267 25.15 12.92 -9.78
N ALA A 268 26.32 13.56 -9.89
CA ALA A 268 26.93 14.28 -8.77
C ALA A 268 26.11 15.49 -8.31
N ALA A 269 25.40 16.14 -9.24
CA ALA A 269 24.55 17.30 -8.94
C ALA A 269 23.40 16.96 -7.98
N VAL A 270 22.91 15.71 -7.96
CA VAL A 270 21.85 15.25 -7.04
C VAL A 270 22.20 15.54 -5.58
N ARG A 271 23.48 15.44 -5.22
CA ARG A 271 23.98 15.59 -3.84
C ARG A 271 25.09 16.63 -3.69
N ASN A 272 25.26 17.53 -4.66
CA ASN A 272 26.36 18.50 -4.70
C ASN A 272 27.75 17.85 -4.52
N LEU A 273 27.95 16.65 -5.06
CA LEU A 273 29.23 15.97 -5.06
C LEU A 273 30.13 16.50 -6.18
N HIS A 274 31.44 16.27 -6.06
CA HIS A 274 32.32 16.43 -7.20
C HIS A 274 32.19 15.23 -8.13
N HIS A 275 32.08 15.46 -9.44
CA HIS A 275 31.92 14.39 -10.45
C HIS A 275 33.04 13.32 -10.39
N SER A 276 34.25 13.70 -9.96
CA SER A 276 35.34 12.74 -9.76
C SER A 276 35.06 11.75 -8.62
N THR A 277 34.28 12.15 -7.61
CA THR A 277 33.86 11.27 -6.51
C THR A 277 32.91 10.18 -7.02
N VAL A 278 31.97 10.53 -7.89
CA VAL A 278 31.07 9.55 -8.52
C VAL A 278 31.86 8.58 -9.41
N ALA A 279 32.79 9.11 -10.22
CA ALA A 279 33.65 8.29 -11.07
C ALA A 279 34.53 7.32 -10.26
N ALA A 280 35.09 7.78 -9.14
CA ALA A 280 35.95 6.95 -8.27
C ALA A 280 35.21 5.80 -7.57
N ARG A 281 33.89 5.91 -7.38
CA ARG A 281 33.05 4.86 -6.76
C ARG A 281 32.61 3.77 -7.73
N MET A 282 32.72 4.00 -9.04
CA MET A 282 32.21 3.10 -10.07
C MET A 282 32.91 1.72 -10.13
N PRO A 283 34.26 1.62 -10.00
CA PRO A 283 34.94 0.33 -10.02
C PRO A 283 34.45 -0.61 -8.91
N SER A 284 34.30 -0.11 -7.68
CA SER A 284 33.81 -0.90 -6.55
C SER A 284 32.38 -1.36 -6.74
N LEU A 285 31.52 -0.54 -7.37
CA LEU A 285 30.15 -0.93 -7.68
C LEU A 285 30.10 -2.04 -8.73
N THR A 286 30.92 -1.93 -9.78
CA THR A 286 31.03 -2.92 -10.85
C THR A 286 31.54 -4.26 -10.34
N GLU A 287 32.57 -4.23 -9.49
CA GLU A 287 33.12 -5.42 -8.84
C GLU A 287 32.08 -6.11 -7.94
N ALA A 288 31.36 -5.33 -7.11
CA ALA A 288 30.34 -5.87 -6.22
C ALA A 288 29.15 -6.51 -6.96
N TRP A 289 28.76 -5.96 -8.12
CA TRP A 289 27.61 -6.46 -8.88
C TRP A 289 27.98 -7.54 -9.90
N GLY A 290 29.27 -7.67 -10.24
CA GLY A 290 29.76 -8.59 -11.27
C GLY A 290 29.37 -8.19 -12.70
N TYR A 291 28.87 -6.97 -12.90
CA TYR A 291 28.58 -6.37 -14.21
C TYR A 291 28.72 -4.86 -14.14
N ASP A 292 29.02 -4.22 -15.27
CA ASP A 292 29.11 -2.75 -15.35
C ASP A 292 27.72 -2.16 -15.62
N PRO A 293 27.15 -1.38 -14.69
CA PRO A 293 25.83 -0.77 -14.87
C PRO A 293 25.78 0.33 -15.94
N ARG A 294 26.91 0.68 -16.56
CA ARG A 294 27.00 1.66 -17.66
C ARG A 294 26.82 1.02 -19.04
N GLU A 295 27.09 -0.28 -19.16
CA GLU A 295 26.88 -1.02 -20.40
C GLU A 295 25.38 -1.11 -20.74
N ALA A 296 25.04 -1.37 -22.01
CA ALA A 296 23.64 -1.41 -22.45
C ALA A 296 22.79 -2.44 -21.67
N LEU A 297 23.32 -3.66 -21.51
CA LEU A 297 22.66 -4.70 -20.73
C LEU A 297 22.70 -4.39 -19.22
N GLY A 298 23.80 -3.83 -18.72
CA GLY A 298 23.93 -3.41 -17.32
C GLY A 298 22.92 -2.34 -16.92
N ARG A 299 22.68 -1.34 -17.77
CA ARG A 299 21.65 -0.32 -17.57
C ARG A 299 20.24 -0.90 -17.53
N THR A 300 19.96 -1.87 -18.39
CA THR A 300 18.66 -2.58 -18.40
C THR A 300 18.47 -3.37 -17.10
N ARG A 301 19.51 -4.11 -16.67
CA ARG A 301 19.50 -4.83 -15.39
C ARG A 301 19.31 -3.89 -14.21
N LEU A 302 20.00 -2.74 -14.19
CA LEU A 302 19.86 -1.74 -13.14
C LEU A 302 18.44 -1.15 -13.10
N HIS A 303 17.85 -0.81 -14.24
CA HIS A 303 16.46 -0.36 -14.32
C HIS A 303 15.50 -1.38 -13.70
N LEU A 304 15.63 -2.66 -14.09
CA LEU A 304 14.82 -3.73 -13.52
C LEU A 304 15.08 -3.91 -12.03
N ALA A 305 16.34 -3.85 -11.58
CA ALA A 305 16.73 -3.97 -10.18
C ALA A 305 16.05 -2.90 -9.31
N ILE A 306 16.01 -1.65 -9.78
CA ILE A 306 15.34 -0.54 -9.08
C ILE A 306 13.83 -0.78 -9.00
N LEU A 307 13.20 -1.20 -10.09
CA LEU A 307 11.76 -1.53 -10.10
C LEU A 307 11.44 -2.67 -9.12
N LEU A 308 12.23 -3.74 -9.16
CA LEU A 308 12.11 -4.89 -8.25
C LEU A 308 12.29 -4.48 -6.80
N PHE A 309 13.30 -3.66 -6.51
CA PHE A 309 13.56 -3.12 -5.18
C PHE A 309 12.34 -2.34 -4.66
N ARG A 310 11.76 -1.47 -5.49
CA ARG A 310 10.55 -0.71 -5.12
C ARG A 310 9.36 -1.63 -4.88
N LEU A 311 9.13 -2.63 -5.72
CA LEU A 311 8.06 -3.60 -5.53
C LEU A 311 8.22 -4.36 -4.21
N THR A 312 9.42 -4.81 -3.86
CA THR A 312 9.64 -5.63 -2.66
C THR A 312 9.65 -4.82 -1.36
N HIS A 313 10.05 -3.56 -1.41
CA HIS A 313 10.26 -2.73 -0.21
C HIS A 313 9.17 -1.69 0.04
N ARG A 314 8.47 -1.21 -0.99
CA ARG A 314 7.47 -0.16 -0.81
C ARG A 314 6.21 -0.77 -0.21
N ARG A 315 5.88 -0.33 1.00
CA ARG A 315 4.60 -0.53 1.65
C ARG A 315 3.87 0.80 1.77
N PHE A 316 2.54 0.72 1.83
CA PHE A 316 1.59 1.81 1.94
C PHE A 316 1.07 1.95 3.36
N ASP A 317 1.91 1.60 4.33
CA ASP A 317 1.63 1.81 5.74
C ASP A 317 1.23 3.29 5.88
N GLY A 318 -0.01 3.57 6.27
CA GLY A 318 -0.56 4.92 6.41
C GLY A 318 0.10 5.74 7.53
N MET A 319 1.30 5.35 7.94
CA MET A 319 2.06 5.97 9.00
C MET A 319 2.66 7.28 8.48
N PRO A 320 2.31 8.45 9.04
CA PRO A 320 3.20 9.59 8.93
C PRO A 320 4.57 9.15 9.46
N SER A 321 5.62 9.50 8.73
CA SER A 321 7.01 9.23 9.10
C SER A 321 7.39 10.03 10.35
N GLY A 322 6.94 9.57 11.52
CA GLY A 322 7.22 10.11 12.85
C GLY A 322 7.52 8.96 13.80
N GLY A 323 8.79 8.85 14.21
CA GLY A 323 9.23 7.82 15.15
C GLY A 323 8.60 8.04 16.52
N TRP A 324 7.89 7.03 17.02
CA TRP A 324 7.23 7.05 18.32
C TRP A 324 8.14 6.65 19.50
N GLU A 325 9.45 6.61 19.30
CA GLU A 325 10.42 6.09 20.28
C GLU A 325 11.02 7.12 21.26
N SER A 326 10.52 8.35 21.37
CA SER A 326 10.95 9.19 22.49
C SER A 326 9.91 10.22 22.95
N GLU A 327 9.23 9.91 24.06
CA GLU A 327 9.01 10.84 25.17
C GLU A 327 8.38 10.08 26.35
N ALA A 328 9.20 9.26 27.00
CA ALA A 328 8.98 8.83 28.37
C ALA A 328 10.23 9.18 29.19
N ARG A 329 10.29 10.42 29.64
CA ARG A 329 11.02 10.87 30.83
C ARG A 329 10.17 11.92 31.54
#